data_AF-A0AAW3AFN9-F1
#
_entry.id   AF-A0AAW3AFN9-F1
#
_cell.length_a   1.000
_cell.length_b   1.000
_cell.length_c   1.000
_cell.angle_alpha   90.00
_cell.angle_beta   90.00
_cell.angle_gamma   90.00
#
_symmetry.space_group_name_H-M   'P 1'
#
loop_
_entity.id
_entity.type
_entity.pdbx_description
1 polymer ?
#
loop_
_entity_poly.entity_id
_entity_poly.type
_entity_poly.pdbx_seq_one_letter_code
_entity_poly.pdbx_strand_id
1 'polypeptide(L)'
;MWHPCRWLQRCSSHVVAPSASAAAALATPQRHCVDPTCTAQCTSNPERYEPTDSAALLTAAAPRRRKLRCLRGAYHASRAVAQLLLPLLQSAQTNLDHSDMKDARKSLLTGLEGSPLSLHHEGPLQDAQLSAIRDLATGTTVTDIRRWLFNGSLCPREATCFTETLWNEKSVCSYQKALLAARQARLDAGNSFNGYQHLAEAGVVMCSAMCSDTTTPQTCAEWARLIDLYTTFLPDRSHTHELENLPQEIAIGELLRETVERVRRAEDRPGSDGFALDCVVDAGGGNGFLAAQVAERLQCDSVVIDPLFPAHSIDCCPRPWPDTAHRTRPATRRQRRLHRTMASFRDVRWSDAVPAAPARTALIAKHLCGSGVDEVLRQLEAQDCLPRIFVLAPCCFHKCSLDTYINPEFVSALLGLSAADAFHRLMRLTDWNASVHQRLQGTAPSASVSKKSVRHFVSCPEGIAASVEAVVTYGRVQWLQRHGYVVRLVEYVLNCVTPKNRCLVAYRP
;
A
#
# COMPACT_ATOMS: atom_id res chain seq x y z
N MET A 1 -21.80 17.99 -10.32
CA MET A 1 -21.52 17.63 -11.72
C MET A 1 -20.08 17.98 -12.03
N TRP A 2 -19.19 16.99 -12.10
CA TRP A 2 -17.78 17.18 -12.47
C TRP A 2 -17.52 16.38 -13.74
N HIS A 3 -17.04 17.05 -14.78
CA HIS A 3 -16.70 16.45 -16.07
C HIS A 3 -15.41 15.63 -15.99
N PRO A 4 -15.37 14.42 -16.60
CA PRO A 4 -14.16 13.62 -16.70
C PRO A 4 -13.18 14.13 -17.77
N CYS A 5 -11.91 13.83 -17.51
CA CYS A 5 -10.73 14.22 -18.29
C CYS A 5 -10.75 13.65 -19.73
N ARG A 6 -10.40 14.49 -20.70
CA ARG A 6 -10.46 14.25 -22.16
C ARG A 6 -9.34 13.34 -22.70
N TRP A 7 -9.35 12.06 -22.35
CA TRP A 7 -8.48 11.05 -23.00
C TRP A 7 -9.23 9.78 -23.48
N LEU A 8 -10.57 9.82 -23.52
CA LEU A 8 -11.42 8.66 -23.81
C LEU A 8 -12.29 8.78 -25.07
N GLN A 9 -11.86 9.53 -26.08
CA GLN A 9 -12.54 9.54 -27.38
C GLN A 9 -11.53 9.50 -28.53
N ARG A 10 -11.17 8.28 -28.94
CA ARG A 10 -10.92 7.91 -30.33
C ARG A 10 -10.89 6.38 -30.41
N CYS A 11 -11.56 5.86 -31.43
CA CYS A 11 -11.78 4.45 -31.76
C CYS A 11 -13.04 3.80 -31.15
N SER A 12 -14.20 4.31 -31.55
CA SER A 12 -15.41 3.50 -31.67
C SER A 12 -16.21 3.94 -32.90
N SER A 13 -15.97 3.28 -34.03
CA SER A 13 -16.89 3.25 -35.18
C SER A 13 -16.61 1.98 -36.00
N HIS A 14 -17.69 1.25 -36.31
CA HIS A 14 -17.80 0.12 -37.24
C HIS A 14 -17.38 -1.29 -36.78
N VAL A 15 -18.34 -1.92 -36.06
CA VAL A 15 -19.07 -3.15 -36.42
C VAL A 15 -18.57 -3.92 -37.65
N VAL A 16 -18.30 -5.23 -37.48
CA VAL A 16 -19.03 -6.39 -38.07
C VAL A 16 -18.36 -7.69 -37.57
N ALA A 17 -19.16 -8.63 -37.08
CA ALA A 17 -18.74 -9.99 -36.74
C ALA A 17 -18.59 -10.87 -38.00
N PRO A 18 -17.70 -11.87 -38.03
CA PRO A 18 -17.82 -12.96 -38.98
C PRO A 18 -18.03 -14.32 -38.31
N SER A 19 -18.98 -15.06 -38.89
CA SER A 19 -19.29 -16.46 -38.69
C SER A 19 -18.20 -17.40 -39.22
N ALA A 20 -18.25 -18.65 -38.77
CA ALA A 20 -17.36 -19.74 -39.12
C ALA A 20 -17.38 -20.15 -40.61
N SER A 21 -16.20 -20.47 -41.17
CA SER A 21 -15.86 -21.64 -42.01
C SER A 21 -14.75 -21.34 -43.05
N ALA A 22 -14.01 -22.40 -43.41
CA ALA A 22 -12.97 -22.55 -44.45
C ALA A 22 -11.58 -21.92 -44.16
N ALA A 23 -10.53 -22.68 -43.84
CA ALA A 23 -9.78 -23.69 -44.61
C ALA A 23 -8.71 -23.10 -45.56
N ALA A 24 -7.45 -23.41 -45.23
CA ALA A 24 -6.25 -23.58 -46.07
C ALA A 24 -5.84 -22.50 -47.11
N ALA A 25 -4.66 -21.91 -46.94
CA ALA A 25 -3.46 -22.17 -47.76
C ALA A 25 -2.42 -21.00 -47.76
N LEU A 26 -1.18 -21.38 -47.47
CA LEU A 26 0.09 -20.98 -48.11
C LEU A 26 0.66 -19.54 -48.08
N ALA A 27 1.96 -19.53 -47.75
CA ALA A 27 3.08 -18.75 -48.30
C ALA A 27 3.42 -17.35 -47.74
N THR A 28 4.44 -17.35 -46.85
CA THR A 28 5.74 -16.62 -46.88
C THR A 28 5.90 -15.20 -47.50
N PRO A 29 6.95 -14.45 -47.09
CA PRO A 29 6.86 -13.04 -46.72
C PRO A 29 7.39 -12.07 -47.78
N GLN A 30 6.98 -10.80 -47.71
CA GLN A 30 7.68 -9.71 -48.38
C GLN A 30 8.15 -8.64 -47.40
N ARG A 31 9.48 -8.45 -47.43
CA ARG A 31 10.22 -7.30 -46.90
C ARG A 31 9.93 -6.08 -47.78
N HIS A 32 9.81 -4.91 -47.17
CA HIS A 32 10.28 -3.67 -47.79
C HIS A 32 10.99 -2.78 -46.75
N CYS A 33 12.13 -2.26 -47.19
CA CYS A 33 13.08 -1.41 -46.50
C CYS A 33 12.91 0.05 -46.94
N VAL A 34 13.19 0.99 -46.01
CA VAL A 34 13.84 2.32 -46.21
C VAL A 34 12.94 3.39 -46.89
N ASP A 35 12.79 4.64 -46.43
CA ASP A 35 13.76 5.62 -45.90
C ASP A 35 13.07 6.72 -45.03
N PRO A 36 13.78 7.39 -44.11
CA PRO A 36 13.31 8.55 -43.35
C PRO A 36 13.96 9.86 -43.85
N THR A 37 13.21 10.96 -43.99
CA THR A 37 13.72 12.34 -43.81
C THR A 37 12.60 13.35 -44.00
N CYS A 38 12.29 14.12 -42.96
CA CYS A 38 11.80 15.49 -43.14
C CYS A 38 12.14 16.30 -41.88
N THR A 39 13.28 16.98 -41.96
CA THR A 39 13.74 18.05 -41.06
C THR A 39 13.02 19.34 -41.43
N ALA A 40 12.44 20.03 -40.45
CA ALA A 40 12.08 21.44 -40.57
C ALA A 40 12.61 22.20 -39.34
N GLN A 41 13.64 22.99 -39.60
CA GLN A 41 14.24 23.97 -38.71
C GLN A 41 13.29 25.17 -38.56
N CYS A 42 13.11 25.66 -37.33
CA CYS A 42 12.61 27.02 -37.09
C CYS A 42 13.72 27.84 -36.47
N THR A 43 14.05 28.90 -37.20
CA THR A 43 15.12 29.86 -37.00
C THR A 43 14.87 30.82 -35.85
N SER A 44 15.97 31.15 -35.19
CA SER A 44 16.20 32.24 -34.25
C SER A 44 15.85 33.62 -34.79
N ASN A 45 15.41 34.52 -33.91
CA ASN A 45 15.82 35.92 -33.97
C ASN A 45 15.91 36.52 -32.55
N PRO A 46 17.06 37.08 -32.12
CA PRO A 46 17.20 37.75 -30.83
C PRO A 46 17.29 39.28 -31.04
N GLU A 47 16.37 40.04 -30.44
CA GLU A 47 16.57 41.48 -30.27
C GLU A 47 16.87 41.80 -28.81
N ARG A 48 18.08 42.33 -28.61
CA ARG A 48 18.56 42.95 -27.38
C ARG A 48 17.95 44.34 -27.27
N TYR A 49 17.48 44.70 -26.08
CA TYR A 49 17.33 46.09 -25.67
C TYR A 49 17.83 46.22 -24.23
N GLU A 50 18.86 47.04 -24.03
CA GLU A 50 19.36 47.42 -22.70
C GLU A 50 18.45 48.46 -22.04
N PRO A 51 18.32 48.47 -20.70
CA PRO A 51 17.57 49.51 -19.99
C PRO A 51 18.49 50.64 -19.51
N THR A 52 18.09 51.89 -19.77
CA THR A 52 18.59 53.09 -19.11
C THR A 52 17.80 53.38 -17.83
N ASP A 53 18.52 53.73 -16.77
CA ASP A 53 18.00 54.23 -15.49
C ASP A 53 17.14 55.50 -15.63
N SER A 54 16.00 55.54 -14.94
CA SER A 54 15.68 56.59 -13.93
C SER A 54 14.20 56.60 -13.49
N ALA A 55 14.03 56.63 -12.17
CA ALA A 55 13.04 57.36 -11.37
C ALA A 55 11.51 57.11 -11.53
N ALA A 56 10.98 56.45 -10.49
CA ALA A 56 9.93 56.95 -9.58
C ALA A 56 8.52 57.30 -10.14
N LEU A 57 7.52 56.45 -9.84
CA LEU A 57 6.42 56.70 -8.87
C LEU A 57 5.19 55.80 -9.13
N LEU A 58 4.74 55.16 -8.04
CA LEU A 58 3.36 54.77 -7.72
C LEU A 58 2.59 53.87 -8.69
N THR A 59 2.46 52.59 -8.32
CA THR A 59 1.13 51.98 -8.17
C THR A 59 1.12 50.76 -7.25
N ALA A 60 0.38 50.93 -6.15
CA ALA A 60 -0.45 49.96 -5.44
C ALA A 60 0.10 48.56 -5.12
N ALA A 61 0.22 48.34 -3.80
CA ALA A 61 0.35 47.08 -3.11
C ALA A 61 -0.43 45.90 -3.72
N ALA A 62 0.29 44.83 -4.09
CA ALA A 62 -0.24 43.48 -4.15
C ALA A 62 0.28 42.67 -2.94
N PRO A 63 -0.40 42.68 -1.77
CA PRO A 63 0.10 41.96 -0.62
C PRO A 63 -0.36 40.49 -0.59
N ARG A 64 0.57 39.61 -0.24
CA ARG A 64 0.37 38.54 0.78
C ARG A 64 -0.60 37.39 0.51
N ARG A 65 -1.21 37.20 -0.66
CA ARG A 65 -2.09 36.02 -0.89
C ARG A 65 -1.39 34.65 -0.79
N ARG A 66 -0.06 34.56 -1.02
CA ARG A 66 0.70 33.29 -0.93
C ARG A 66 1.07 32.86 0.49
N LYS A 67 1.31 33.79 1.44
CA LYS A 67 1.67 33.43 2.84
C LYS A 67 0.46 32.98 3.67
N LEU A 68 -0.72 33.58 3.46
CA LEU A 68 -1.95 33.23 4.20
C LEU A 68 -2.46 31.80 3.90
N ARG A 69 -2.33 31.31 2.66
CA ARG A 69 -2.73 29.94 2.31
C ARG A 69 -1.90 28.86 3.01
N CYS A 70 -0.64 29.16 3.33
CA CYS A 70 0.26 28.24 4.04
C CYS A 70 -0.20 28.01 5.49
N LEU A 71 -0.66 29.07 6.16
CA LEU A 71 -1.12 29.02 7.56
C LEU A 71 -2.48 28.34 7.71
N ARG A 72 -3.40 28.51 6.75
CA ARG A 72 -4.70 27.83 6.76
C ARG A 72 -4.56 26.30 6.70
N GLY A 73 -3.64 25.80 5.88
CA GLY A 73 -3.34 24.37 5.79
C GLY A 73 -2.78 23.83 7.10
N ALA A 74 -1.86 24.57 7.72
CA ALA A 74 -1.27 24.25 9.01
C ALA A 74 -2.33 24.10 10.10
N TYR A 75 -3.15 25.15 10.23
CA TYR A 75 -4.21 25.22 11.20
C TYR A 75 -5.21 24.05 11.08
N HIS A 76 -5.65 23.74 9.85
CA HIS A 76 -6.59 22.62 9.65
C HIS A 76 -5.96 21.26 9.95
N ALA A 77 -4.65 21.08 9.73
CA ALA A 77 -3.95 19.85 10.09
C ALA A 77 -3.84 19.72 11.62
N SER A 78 -3.44 20.78 12.32
CA SER A 78 -3.41 20.80 13.79
C SER A 78 -4.79 20.52 14.38
N ARG A 79 -5.86 21.08 13.81
CA ARG A 79 -7.24 20.80 14.23
C ARG A 79 -7.63 19.33 14.06
N ALA A 80 -7.30 18.74 12.91
CA ALA A 80 -7.55 17.31 12.67
C ALA A 80 -6.76 16.42 13.64
N VAL A 81 -5.54 16.82 14.03
CA VAL A 81 -4.75 16.14 15.07
C VAL A 81 -5.43 16.24 16.42
N ALA A 82 -5.89 17.43 16.82
CA ALA A 82 -6.61 17.61 18.09
C ALA A 82 -7.85 16.71 18.16
N GLN A 83 -8.62 16.63 17.09
CA GLN A 83 -9.83 15.82 17.01
C GLN A 83 -9.59 14.32 16.93
N LEU A 84 -8.41 13.91 16.44
CA LEU A 84 -7.98 12.53 16.56
C LEU A 84 -7.60 12.23 18.01
N LEU A 85 -6.76 13.07 18.62
CA LEU A 85 -6.12 12.75 19.90
C LEU A 85 -7.05 12.93 21.10
N LEU A 86 -7.88 13.96 21.13
CA LEU A 86 -8.72 14.26 22.29
C LEU A 86 -9.69 13.11 22.63
N PRO A 87 -10.51 12.58 21.71
CA PRO A 87 -11.41 11.48 22.03
C PRO A 87 -10.66 10.18 22.41
N LEU A 88 -9.51 9.93 21.77
CA LEU A 88 -8.65 8.80 22.12
C LEU A 88 -8.12 8.92 23.56
N LEU A 89 -7.66 10.11 23.96
CA LEU A 89 -7.17 10.35 25.32
C LEU A 89 -8.29 10.30 26.36
N GLN A 90 -9.49 10.78 26.04
CA GLN A 90 -10.67 10.71 26.93
C GLN A 90 -11.13 9.26 27.14
N SER A 91 -11.21 8.46 26.08
CA SER A 91 -11.53 7.03 26.17
C SER A 91 -10.47 6.24 26.96
N ALA A 92 -9.22 6.69 26.96
CA ALA A 92 -8.17 6.13 27.80
C ALA A 92 -8.44 6.34 29.29
N GLN A 93 -8.85 7.56 29.64
CA GLN A 93 -9.07 7.99 31.02
C GLN A 93 -10.23 7.24 31.67
N THR A 94 -11.24 6.84 30.90
CA THR A 94 -12.36 6.05 31.41
C THR A 94 -12.03 4.58 31.64
N ASN A 95 -10.99 4.05 30.97
CA ASN A 95 -10.64 2.62 30.98
C ASN A 95 -9.41 2.29 31.86
N LEU A 96 -8.68 3.30 32.35
CA LEU A 96 -7.49 3.13 33.18
C LEU A 96 -7.62 3.97 34.45
N ASP A 97 -7.15 3.45 35.58
CA ASP A 97 -7.05 4.24 36.82
C ASP A 97 -6.17 5.48 36.58
N HIS A 98 -6.64 6.63 37.07
CA HIS A 98 -6.05 7.95 36.80
C HIS A 98 -4.57 8.06 37.26
N SER A 99 -4.12 7.15 38.14
CA SER A 99 -2.74 7.01 38.62
C SER A 99 -1.77 6.44 37.58
N ASP A 100 -2.24 5.63 36.62
CA ASP A 100 -1.38 4.97 35.62
C ASP A 100 -1.13 5.83 34.37
N MET A 101 -1.85 6.94 34.24
CA MET A 101 -1.60 7.93 33.19
C MET A 101 -0.33 8.74 33.47
N LYS A 102 0.78 8.37 32.80
CA LYS A 102 2.01 9.17 32.69
C LYS A 102 1.71 10.67 32.49
N ASP A 103 2.47 11.53 33.16
CA ASP A 103 2.28 12.99 33.22
C ASP A 103 2.16 13.66 31.85
N ALA A 104 2.91 13.17 30.85
CA ALA A 104 2.85 13.67 29.49
C ALA A 104 1.47 13.51 28.82
N ARG A 105 0.72 12.46 29.16
CA ARG A 105 -0.64 12.22 28.64
C ARG A 105 -1.65 13.15 29.29
N LYS A 106 -1.53 13.36 30.61
CA LYS A 106 -2.37 14.30 31.36
C LYS A 106 -2.16 15.71 30.83
N SER A 107 -0.90 16.13 30.69
CA SER A 107 -0.53 17.44 30.15
C SER A 107 -1.08 17.66 28.73
N LEU A 108 -0.99 16.65 27.85
CA LEU A 108 -1.56 16.75 26.50
C LEU A 108 -3.10 16.81 26.53
N LEU A 109 -3.75 15.98 27.35
CA LEU A 109 -5.21 16.00 27.48
C LEU A 109 -5.69 17.37 27.95
N THR A 110 -5.11 17.89 29.03
CA THR A 110 -5.39 19.24 29.54
C THR A 110 -5.09 20.33 28.50
N GLY A 111 -4.00 20.22 27.75
CA GLY A 111 -3.68 21.15 26.68
C GLY A 111 -4.63 21.11 25.49
N LEU A 112 -5.33 19.99 25.28
CA LEU A 112 -6.33 19.81 24.23
C LEU A 112 -7.77 20.05 24.71
N GLU A 113 -8.01 20.27 26.00
CA GLU A 113 -9.34 20.56 26.54
C GLU A 113 -9.99 21.76 25.83
N GLY A 114 -11.29 21.67 25.62
CA GLY A 114 -12.05 22.66 24.86
C GLY A 114 -11.77 22.67 23.35
N SER A 115 -10.97 21.73 22.81
CA SER A 115 -10.80 21.61 21.35
C SER A 115 -12.15 21.28 20.70
N PRO A 116 -12.47 21.83 19.51
CA PRO A 116 -13.74 21.56 18.86
C PRO A 116 -13.90 20.07 18.54
N LEU A 117 -14.96 19.46 19.06
CA LEU A 117 -15.28 18.04 18.84
C LEU A 117 -15.67 17.72 17.39
N SER A 118 -15.98 18.73 16.57
CA SER A 118 -16.41 18.56 15.18
C SER A 118 -15.67 19.51 14.24
N LEU A 119 -15.38 19.02 13.02
CA LEU A 119 -14.77 19.82 11.96
C LEU A 119 -15.74 20.81 11.30
N HIS A 120 -17.04 20.72 11.58
CA HIS A 120 -18.03 21.73 11.19
C HIS A 120 -17.88 23.04 11.97
N HIS A 121 -17.36 22.95 13.20
CA HIS A 121 -17.07 24.13 13.99
C HIS A 121 -15.75 24.74 13.51
N GLU A 122 -15.82 25.88 12.81
CA GLU A 122 -14.65 26.65 12.35
C GLU A 122 -14.02 27.52 13.45
N GLY A 123 -14.42 27.32 14.71
CA GLY A 123 -13.84 28.04 15.85
C GLY A 123 -12.31 27.90 15.94
N PRO A 124 -11.61 28.95 16.42
CA PRO A 124 -10.16 28.97 16.54
C PRO A 124 -9.67 27.94 17.57
N LEU A 125 -8.57 27.25 17.26
CA LEU A 125 -7.74 26.61 18.27
C LEU A 125 -7.09 27.70 19.10
N GLN A 126 -7.06 27.51 20.41
CA GLN A 126 -6.37 28.38 21.34
C GLN A 126 -4.85 28.15 21.29
N ASP A 127 -4.07 29.13 21.73
CA ASP A 127 -2.60 29.02 21.77
C ASP A 127 -2.12 27.85 22.63
N ALA A 128 -2.84 27.52 23.70
CA ALA A 128 -2.57 26.35 24.53
C ALA A 128 -2.69 25.04 23.73
N GLN A 129 -3.73 24.92 22.89
CA GLN A 129 -3.96 23.75 22.05
C GLN A 129 -2.91 23.63 20.94
N LEU A 130 -2.58 24.75 20.30
CA LEU A 130 -1.51 24.79 19.29
C LEU A 130 -0.15 24.46 19.91
N SER A 131 0.13 24.94 21.11
CA SER A 131 1.36 24.63 21.86
C SER A 131 1.41 23.15 22.24
N ALA A 132 0.32 22.59 22.77
CA ALA A 132 0.23 21.17 23.10
C ALA A 132 0.47 20.28 21.87
N ILE A 133 -0.10 20.63 20.71
CA ILE A 133 0.12 19.90 19.45
C ILE A 133 1.56 20.08 18.94
N ARG A 134 2.13 21.27 19.05
CA ARG A 134 3.53 21.51 18.69
C ARG A 134 4.45 20.65 19.56
N ASP A 135 4.19 20.63 20.87
CA ASP A 135 5.02 20.00 21.88
C ASP A 135 4.91 18.46 21.87
N LEU A 136 3.94 17.88 21.12
CA LEU A 136 3.99 16.47 20.70
C LEU A 136 5.32 16.09 20.01
N ALA A 137 6.07 17.06 19.45
CA ALA A 137 7.33 16.85 18.72
C ALA A 137 8.48 16.30 19.56
N THR A 138 8.49 16.50 20.88
CA THR A 138 9.73 16.41 21.68
C THR A 138 10.06 15.02 22.24
N GLY A 139 9.41 13.96 21.74
CA GLY A 139 10.10 12.65 21.61
C GLY A 139 9.79 11.53 22.61
N THR A 140 8.93 11.71 23.61
CA THR A 140 8.49 10.59 24.49
C THR A 140 6.97 10.41 24.47
N THR A 141 6.21 11.51 24.45
CA THR A 141 4.73 11.52 24.45
C THR A 141 4.12 10.84 23.23
N VAL A 142 4.59 11.10 22.01
CA VAL A 142 4.07 10.43 20.80
C VAL A 142 4.44 8.95 20.79
N THR A 143 5.64 8.60 21.22
CA THR A 143 6.05 7.19 21.36
C THR A 143 5.21 6.48 22.42
N ASP A 144 4.83 7.15 23.50
CA ASP A 144 3.97 6.62 24.56
C ASP A 144 2.49 6.56 24.15
N ILE A 145 1.95 7.56 23.44
CA ILE A 145 0.60 7.52 22.85
C ILE A 145 0.54 6.45 21.77
N ARG A 146 1.60 6.32 20.97
CA ARG A 146 1.77 5.23 20.01
C ARG A 146 1.78 3.91 20.79
N ARG A 147 2.72 3.71 21.70
CA ARG A 147 2.81 2.49 22.52
C ARG A 147 1.47 2.17 23.22
N TRP A 148 0.73 3.18 23.70
CA TRP A 148 -0.56 3.00 24.34
C TRP A 148 -1.67 2.62 23.34
N LEU A 149 -1.85 3.37 22.24
CA LEU A 149 -2.79 3.03 21.17
C LEU A 149 -2.50 1.66 20.53
N PHE A 150 -1.21 1.28 20.42
CA PHE A 150 -0.77 0.12 19.65
C PHE A 150 -0.37 -1.11 20.49
N ASN A 151 -0.01 -1.01 21.78
CA ASN A 151 0.35 -2.21 22.58
C ASN A 151 -0.79 -2.76 23.45
N GLY A 152 -1.93 -2.06 23.58
CA GLY A 152 -2.99 -2.46 24.51
C GLY A 152 -4.24 -3.06 23.89
N SER A 153 -4.75 -2.52 22.77
CA SER A 153 -6.12 -2.86 22.34
C SER A 153 -6.42 -2.74 20.84
N LEU A 154 -5.87 -1.76 20.11
CA LEU A 154 -6.34 -1.47 18.75
C LEU A 154 -5.51 -2.11 17.62
N CYS A 155 -4.22 -2.37 17.82
CA CYS A 155 -3.35 -2.92 16.77
C CYS A 155 -2.08 -3.54 17.36
N PRO A 156 -2.16 -4.78 17.92
CA PRO A 156 -1.01 -5.42 18.55
C PRO A 156 0.19 -5.51 17.61
N ARG A 157 1.39 -5.39 18.18
CA ARG A 157 2.68 -5.52 17.48
C ARG A 157 3.10 -6.99 17.33
N GLU A 158 2.16 -7.89 17.07
CA GLU A 158 2.52 -9.29 16.82
C GLU A 158 3.41 -9.33 15.58
N ALA A 159 4.71 -9.45 15.81
CA ALA A 159 5.64 -9.71 14.76
C ALA A 159 5.46 -11.17 14.34
N THR A 160 5.61 -11.40 13.05
CA THR A 160 5.53 -12.73 12.48
C THR A 160 6.84 -13.48 12.72
N CYS A 161 6.79 -14.81 12.75
CA CYS A 161 8.01 -15.63 12.75
C CYS A 161 8.96 -15.19 11.62
N PHE A 162 8.42 -14.87 10.45
CA PHE A 162 9.17 -14.32 9.31
C PHE A 162 9.95 -13.05 9.67
N THR A 163 9.31 -12.07 10.32
CA THR A 163 9.97 -10.82 10.73
C THR A 163 10.95 -10.99 11.89
N GLU A 164 10.64 -11.84 12.87
CA GLU A 164 11.45 -11.99 14.09
C GLU A 164 12.69 -12.86 13.87
N THR A 165 12.58 -13.91 13.06
CA THR A 165 13.64 -14.93 12.94
C THR A 165 14.55 -14.71 11.74
N LEU A 166 14.02 -14.18 10.63
CA LEU A 166 14.78 -14.08 9.39
C LEU A 166 15.50 -12.76 9.20
N TRP A 167 15.09 -11.72 9.92
CA TRP A 167 15.75 -10.42 9.84
C TRP A 167 16.70 -10.23 11.02
N ASN A 168 17.98 -10.13 10.73
CA ASN A 168 19.01 -9.68 11.66
C ASN A 168 19.58 -8.30 11.23
N GLU A 169 20.30 -7.64 12.14
CA GLU A 169 20.85 -6.29 11.90
C GLU A 169 21.68 -6.21 10.61
N LYS A 170 22.49 -7.22 10.33
CA LYS A 170 23.34 -7.29 9.13
C LYS A 170 22.52 -7.45 7.85
N SER A 171 21.52 -8.33 7.84
CA SER A 171 20.60 -8.52 6.71
C SER A 171 19.79 -7.25 6.43
N VAL A 172 19.36 -6.53 7.46
CA VAL A 172 18.68 -5.22 7.32
C VAL A 172 19.60 -4.21 6.65
N CYS A 173 20.85 -4.12 7.11
CA CYS A 173 21.85 -3.20 6.55
C CYS A 173 22.15 -3.53 5.07
N SER A 174 22.39 -4.81 4.75
CA SER A 174 22.62 -5.28 3.39
C SER A 174 21.43 -5.00 2.47
N TYR A 175 20.20 -5.30 2.92
CA TYR A 175 18.98 -5.00 2.20
C TYR A 175 18.81 -3.51 1.93
N GLN A 176 19.00 -2.65 2.94
CA GLN A 176 18.89 -1.20 2.78
C GLN A 176 19.93 -0.67 1.78
N LYS A 177 21.18 -1.15 1.85
CA LYS A 177 22.23 -0.78 0.90
C LYS A 177 21.87 -1.19 -0.53
N ALA A 178 21.38 -2.42 -0.72
CA ALA A 178 20.94 -2.92 -2.02
C ALA A 178 19.76 -2.09 -2.57
N LEU A 179 18.76 -1.77 -1.74
CA LEU A 179 17.61 -0.98 -2.12
C LEU A 179 17.99 0.46 -2.52
N LEU A 180 18.90 1.08 -1.76
CA LEU A 180 19.42 2.40 -2.10
C LEU A 180 20.17 2.40 -3.43
N ALA A 181 21.04 1.40 -3.65
CA ALA A 181 21.76 1.26 -4.91
C ALA A 181 20.81 1.04 -6.10
N ALA A 182 19.81 0.16 -5.96
CA ALA A 182 18.81 -0.09 -7.00
C ALA A 182 17.97 1.16 -7.33
N ARG A 183 17.60 1.96 -6.33
CA ARG A 183 16.88 3.22 -6.54
C ARG A 183 17.77 4.29 -7.18
N GLN A 184 19.03 4.39 -6.77
CA GLN A 184 19.97 5.32 -7.39
C GLN A 184 20.18 4.97 -8.87
N ALA A 185 20.43 3.70 -9.20
CA ALA A 185 20.55 3.24 -10.58
C ALA A 185 19.31 3.57 -11.43
N ARG A 186 18.11 3.46 -10.85
CA ARG A 186 16.87 3.88 -11.50
C ARG A 186 16.83 5.39 -11.78
N LEU A 187 17.27 6.22 -10.84
CA LEU A 187 17.33 7.67 -11.01
C LEU A 187 18.36 8.04 -12.09
N ASP A 188 19.53 7.40 -12.07
CA ASP A 188 20.61 7.64 -13.02
C ASP A 188 20.20 7.26 -14.46
N ALA A 189 19.42 6.19 -14.62
CA ALA A 189 18.87 5.79 -15.91
C ALA A 189 17.77 6.74 -16.41
N GLY A 190 17.01 7.39 -15.52
CA GLY A 190 15.93 8.30 -15.90
C GLY A 190 14.90 7.64 -16.83
N ASN A 191 14.64 8.25 -17.99
CA ASN A 191 13.65 7.75 -18.95
C ASN A 191 14.09 6.44 -19.66
N SER A 192 15.37 6.09 -19.66
CA SER A 192 15.84 4.81 -20.24
C SER A 192 15.47 3.61 -19.36
N PHE A 193 15.05 3.84 -18.12
CA PHE A 193 14.63 2.80 -17.18
C PHE A 193 13.32 2.09 -17.60
N ASN A 194 12.60 2.56 -18.61
CA ASN A 194 11.37 1.88 -19.06
C ASN A 194 11.64 0.72 -20.05
N GLY A 195 12.89 0.51 -20.48
CA GLY A 195 13.26 -0.60 -21.38
C GLY A 195 13.72 -1.86 -20.63
N TYR A 196 13.72 -3.04 -21.26
CA TYR A 196 14.01 -4.33 -20.58
C TYR A 196 15.43 -4.52 -20.04
N GLN A 197 16.37 -3.60 -20.31
CA GLN A 197 17.80 -3.73 -20.00
C GLN A 197 18.15 -3.74 -18.49
N HIS A 198 17.20 -3.37 -17.64
CA HIS A 198 17.38 -3.28 -16.18
C HIS A 198 16.68 -4.42 -15.42
N LEU A 199 16.10 -5.37 -16.15
CA LEU A 199 15.54 -6.59 -15.57
C LEU A 199 16.67 -7.58 -15.26
N ALA A 200 16.51 -8.31 -14.18
CA ALA A 200 17.37 -9.41 -13.80
C ALA A 200 16.51 -10.61 -13.39
N GLU A 201 17.14 -11.78 -13.37
CA GLU A 201 16.51 -13.01 -12.90
C GLU A 201 15.81 -12.80 -11.54
N ALA A 202 14.51 -13.07 -11.50
CA ALA A 202 13.67 -12.89 -10.31
C ALA A 202 14.22 -13.69 -9.13
N GLY A 203 14.58 -13.01 -8.06
CA GLY A 203 15.16 -13.54 -6.82
C GLY A 203 16.65 -13.25 -6.65
N VAL A 204 17.41 -13.03 -7.73
CA VAL A 204 18.89 -12.91 -7.63
C VAL A 204 19.31 -11.73 -6.78
N VAL A 205 18.69 -10.57 -7.00
CA VAL A 205 19.01 -9.34 -6.27
C VAL A 205 18.67 -9.49 -4.79
N MET A 206 17.53 -10.11 -4.48
CA MET A 206 17.13 -10.36 -3.09
C MET A 206 18.04 -11.38 -2.42
N CYS A 207 18.43 -12.47 -3.10
CA CYS A 207 19.39 -13.44 -2.60
C CYS A 207 20.75 -12.78 -2.30
N SER A 208 21.26 -11.94 -3.22
CA SER A 208 22.51 -11.23 -2.99
C SER A 208 22.42 -10.29 -1.77
N ALA A 209 21.27 -9.68 -1.53
CA ALA A 209 21.07 -8.80 -0.38
C ALA A 209 20.97 -9.58 0.94
N MET A 210 20.17 -10.66 0.96
CA MET A 210 19.82 -11.36 2.20
C MET A 210 20.78 -12.48 2.57
N CYS A 211 21.44 -13.10 1.60
CA CYS A 211 22.26 -14.31 1.80
C CYS A 211 23.77 -14.01 1.83
N SER A 212 24.16 -12.76 2.09
CA SER A 212 25.57 -12.32 2.14
C SER A 212 26.23 -12.50 3.50
N ASP A 213 25.47 -12.88 4.53
CA ASP A 213 25.98 -12.99 5.90
C ASP A 213 26.46 -14.40 6.25
N THR A 214 27.77 -14.63 6.11
CA THR A 214 28.41 -15.90 6.49
C THR A 214 28.35 -16.22 7.99
N THR A 215 27.99 -15.25 8.85
CA THR A 215 27.89 -15.45 10.31
C THR A 215 26.57 -16.09 10.74
N THR A 216 25.53 -16.03 9.89
CA THR A 216 24.20 -16.61 10.14
C THR A 216 23.78 -17.56 8.99
N PRO A 217 24.50 -18.67 8.79
CA PRO A 217 24.31 -19.54 7.62
C PRO A 217 22.90 -20.15 7.54
N GLN A 218 22.27 -20.43 8.68
CA GLN A 218 20.91 -20.97 8.73
C GLN A 218 19.88 -19.95 8.23
N THR A 219 19.98 -18.69 8.66
CA THR A 219 19.11 -17.60 8.20
C THR A 219 19.30 -17.32 6.71
N CYS A 220 20.54 -17.32 6.23
CA CYS A 220 20.84 -17.17 4.80
C CYS A 220 20.27 -18.33 3.97
N ALA A 221 20.41 -19.57 4.45
CA ALA A 221 19.85 -20.74 3.78
C ALA A 221 18.31 -20.67 3.72
N GLU A 222 17.66 -20.23 4.79
CA GLU A 222 16.21 -20.08 4.83
C GLU A 222 15.70 -18.97 3.91
N TRP A 223 16.42 -17.83 3.84
CA TRP A 223 16.14 -16.79 2.84
C TRP A 223 16.26 -17.32 1.41
N ALA A 224 17.37 -18.00 1.09
CA ALA A 224 17.58 -18.58 -0.23
C ALA A 224 16.44 -19.55 -0.60
N ARG A 225 16.07 -20.43 0.34
CA ARG A 225 14.97 -21.39 0.17
C ARG A 225 13.64 -20.69 -0.10
N LEU A 226 13.28 -19.67 0.69
CA LEU A 226 12.04 -18.92 0.51
C LEU A 226 12.03 -18.12 -0.80
N ILE A 227 13.16 -17.50 -1.17
CA ILE A 227 13.25 -16.77 -2.44
C ILE A 227 13.03 -17.73 -3.60
N ASP A 228 13.69 -18.89 -3.62
CA ASP A 228 13.55 -19.86 -4.71
C ASP A 228 12.13 -20.43 -4.82
N LEU A 229 11.49 -20.69 -3.68
CA LEU A 229 10.07 -21.12 -3.63
C LEU A 229 9.11 -20.09 -4.24
N TYR A 230 9.44 -18.80 -4.18
CA TYR A 230 8.56 -17.72 -4.63
C TYR A 230 9.00 -17.08 -5.95
N THR A 231 10.15 -17.42 -6.54
CA THR A 231 10.63 -16.71 -7.74
C THR A 231 11.06 -17.58 -8.91
N THR A 232 11.31 -18.88 -8.75
CA THR A 232 11.88 -19.70 -9.84
C THR A 232 11.00 -19.82 -11.10
N PHE A 233 9.68 -19.68 -10.95
CA PHE A 233 8.70 -19.66 -12.05
C PHE A 233 8.29 -18.23 -12.47
N LEU A 234 8.84 -17.20 -11.83
CA LEU A 234 8.54 -15.82 -12.17
C LEU A 234 9.41 -15.35 -13.35
N PRO A 235 8.88 -14.43 -14.17
CA PRO A 235 9.66 -13.75 -15.17
C PRO A 235 10.61 -12.72 -14.53
N ASP A 236 11.61 -12.27 -15.28
CA ASP A 236 12.68 -11.40 -14.79
C ASP A 236 12.17 -10.02 -14.33
N ARG A 237 12.70 -9.50 -13.22
CA ARG A 237 12.17 -8.32 -12.52
C ARG A 237 13.22 -7.23 -12.41
N SER A 238 12.77 -5.97 -12.36
CA SER A 238 13.68 -4.87 -12.06
C SER A 238 14.17 -4.96 -10.62
N HIS A 239 15.41 -4.57 -10.38
CA HIS A 239 16.02 -4.63 -9.04
C HIS A 239 15.19 -3.88 -7.99
N THR A 240 14.65 -2.71 -8.36
CA THR A 240 13.79 -1.93 -7.46
C THR A 240 12.48 -2.65 -7.16
N HIS A 241 11.80 -3.18 -8.19
CA HIS A 241 10.53 -3.89 -7.99
C HIS A 241 10.74 -5.15 -7.16
N GLU A 242 11.83 -5.88 -7.40
CA GLU A 242 12.22 -7.06 -6.65
C GLU A 242 12.38 -6.77 -5.16
N LEU A 243 13.27 -5.84 -4.81
CA LEU A 243 13.58 -5.52 -3.42
C LEU A 243 12.38 -4.91 -2.68
N GLU A 244 11.56 -4.10 -3.35
CA GLU A 244 10.39 -3.48 -2.72
C GLU A 244 9.24 -4.47 -2.51
N ASN A 245 9.06 -5.45 -3.41
CA ASN A 245 7.85 -6.25 -3.43
C ASN A 245 8.03 -7.68 -2.95
N LEU A 246 9.15 -8.33 -3.27
CA LEU A 246 9.36 -9.74 -2.94
C LEU A 246 9.32 -10.03 -1.43
N PRO A 247 10.02 -9.30 -0.54
CA PRO A 247 9.90 -9.57 0.90
C PRO A 247 8.48 -9.45 1.43
N GLN A 248 7.66 -8.58 0.82
CA GLN A 248 6.25 -8.47 1.15
C GLN A 248 5.41 -9.62 0.60
N GLU A 249 5.71 -10.09 -0.61
CA GLU A 249 5.04 -11.23 -1.25
C GLU A 249 5.29 -12.52 -0.46
N ILE A 250 6.55 -12.78 -0.09
CA ILE A 250 6.95 -13.92 0.75
C ILE A 250 6.24 -13.85 2.11
N ALA A 251 6.26 -12.70 2.77
CA ALA A 251 5.62 -12.53 4.07
C ALA A 251 4.11 -12.81 4.03
N ILE A 252 3.39 -12.31 3.01
CA ILE A 252 1.96 -12.56 2.84
C ILE A 252 1.69 -14.04 2.57
N GLY A 253 2.51 -14.69 1.71
CA GLY A 253 2.36 -16.11 1.41
C GLY A 253 2.61 -17.00 2.63
N GLU A 254 3.64 -16.72 3.43
CA GLU A 254 3.93 -17.48 4.64
C GLU A 254 2.89 -17.21 5.75
N LEU A 255 2.36 -15.99 5.86
CA LEU A 255 1.22 -15.69 6.73
C LEU A 255 -0.03 -16.48 6.34
N LEU A 256 -0.34 -16.56 5.05
CA LEU A 256 -1.48 -17.36 4.59
C LEU A 256 -1.24 -18.85 4.87
N ARG A 257 -0.04 -19.37 4.62
CA ARG A 257 0.32 -20.76 4.94
C ARG A 257 0.12 -21.08 6.42
N GLU A 258 0.64 -20.26 7.32
CA GLU A 258 0.45 -20.44 8.76
C GLU A 258 -1.03 -20.44 9.13
N THR A 259 -1.81 -19.54 8.52
CA THR A 259 -3.24 -19.42 8.78
C THR A 259 -4.01 -20.64 8.28
N VAL A 260 -3.71 -21.14 7.08
CA VAL A 260 -4.28 -22.38 6.53
C VAL A 260 -3.99 -23.56 7.45
N GLU A 261 -2.76 -23.68 7.95
CA GLU A 261 -2.38 -24.75 8.90
C GLU A 261 -3.09 -24.62 10.25
N ARG A 262 -3.39 -23.39 10.68
CA ARG A 262 -4.16 -23.16 11.91
C ARG A 262 -5.63 -23.58 11.72
N VAL A 263 -6.25 -23.23 10.59
CA VAL A 263 -7.62 -23.66 10.26
C VAL A 263 -7.69 -25.19 10.14
N ARG A 264 -6.74 -25.82 9.44
CA ARG A 264 -6.65 -27.29 9.36
C ARG A 264 -6.61 -27.96 10.73
N ARG A 265 -5.75 -27.47 11.63
CA ARG A 265 -5.63 -28.00 12.99
C ARG A 265 -6.90 -27.82 13.83
N ALA A 266 -7.66 -26.74 13.62
CA ALA A 266 -8.91 -26.52 14.33
C ALA A 266 -10.05 -27.46 13.87
N GLU A 267 -9.98 -27.91 12.61
CA GLU A 267 -10.96 -28.82 11.99
C GLU A 267 -10.56 -30.30 12.02
N ASP A 268 -9.34 -30.60 12.51
CA ASP A 268 -8.82 -31.96 12.65
C ASP A 268 -9.57 -32.70 13.77
N ARG A 269 -10.74 -33.23 13.42
CA ARG A 269 -11.63 -34.03 14.27
C ARG A 269 -11.83 -35.41 13.63
N PRO A 270 -11.94 -36.48 14.45
CA PRO A 270 -12.23 -37.81 13.93
C PRO A 270 -13.49 -37.82 13.05
N GLY A 271 -13.36 -38.19 11.77
CA GLY A 271 -14.46 -38.26 10.81
C GLY A 271 -14.74 -36.97 10.01
N SER A 272 -13.92 -35.92 10.16
CA SER A 272 -13.97 -34.72 9.31
C SER A 272 -13.10 -34.89 8.06
N ASP A 273 -13.56 -34.41 6.90
CA ASP A 273 -12.73 -34.31 5.69
C ASP A 273 -11.63 -33.25 5.81
N GLY A 274 -11.66 -32.45 6.89
CA GLY A 274 -10.70 -31.39 7.20
C GLY A 274 -10.79 -30.18 6.27
N PHE A 275 -10.07 -29.12 6.64
CA PHE A 275 -10.01 -27.92 5.82
C PHE A 275 -9.13 -28.12 4.58
N ALA A 276 -9.71 -27.92 3.41
CA ALA A 276 -9.00 -27.83 2.15
C ALA A 276 -9.17 -26.44 1.51
N LEU A 277 -8.04 -25.86 1.11
CA LEU A 277 -7.98 -24.60 0.39
C LEU A 277 -7.91 -24.91 -1.11
N ASP A 278 -8.96 -24.56 -1.85
CA ASP A 278 -9.05 -24.82 -3.29
C ASP A 278 -8.58 -23.64 -4.13
N CYS A 279 -8.81 -22.41 -3.63
CA CYS A 279 -8.54 -21.21 -4.40
C CYS A 279 -8.07 -20.03 -3.54
N VAL A 280 -7.11 -19.28 -4.08
CA VAL A 280 -6.67 -17.99 -3.55
C VAL A 280 -7.11 -16.88 -4.49
N VAL A 281 -7.83 -15.90 -3.96
CA VAL A 281 -8.31 -14.73 -4.71
C VAL A 281 -7.46 -13.52 -4.35
N ASP A 282 -6.80 -12.91 -5.34
CA ASP A 282 -6.01 -11.69 -5.18
C ASP A 282 -6.78 -10.47 -5.70
N ALA A 283 -7.27 -9.65 -4.77
CA ALA A 283 -8.05 -8.45 -5.06
C ALA A 283 -7.12 -7.25 -5.28
N GLY A 284 -7.09 -6.74 -6.52
CA GLY A 284 -6.13 -5.72 -6.93
C GLY A 284 -4.72 -6.28 -7.17
N GLY A 285 -4.64 -7.55 -7.59
CA GLY A 285 -3.38 -8.29 -7.73
C GLY A 285 -2.47 -7.79 -8.86
N GLY A 286 -2.91 -6.82 -9.69
CA GLY A 286 -2.12 -6.20 -10.75
C GLY A 286 -1.41 -7.22 -11.64
N ASN A 287 -0.10 -7.37 -11.46
CA ASN A 287 0.74 -8.29 -12.23
C ASN A 287 0.43 -9.78 -11.98
N GLY A 288 -0.29 -10.13 -10.91
CA GLY A 288 -0.65 -11.51 -10.56
C GLY A 288 0.49 -12.36 -9.99
N PHE A 289 1.64 -11.77 -9.67
CA PHE A 289 2.77 -12.50 -9.07
C PHE A 289 2.41 -13.10 -7.72
N LEU A 290 1.82 -12.30 -6.83
CA LEU A 290 1.45 -12.74 -5.49
C LEU A 290 0.45 -13.90 -5.55
N ALA A 291 -0.64 -13.76 -6.31
CA ALA A 291 -1.61 -14.82 -6.53
C ALA A 291 -0.97 -16.13 -6.99
N ALA A 292 -0.10 -16.08 -8.00
CA ALA A 292 0.57 -17.26 -8.53
C ALA A 292 1.56 -17.87 -7.52
N GLN A 293 2.36 -17.04 -6.86
CA GLN A 293 3.32 -17.48 -5.85
C GLN A 293 2.63 -18.24 -4.72
N VAL A 294 1.54 -17.68 -4.22
CA VAL A 294 0.78 -18.26 -3.12
C VAL A 294 0.04 -19.53 -3.57
N ALA A 295 -0.51 -19.55 -4.78
CA ALA A 295 -1.11 -20.76 -5.36
C ALA A 295 -0.11 -21.92 -5.48
N GLU A 296 1.08 -21.65 -6.02
CA GLU A 296 2.18 -22.63 -6.05
C GLU A 296 2.56 -23.07 -4.64
N ARG A 297 2.72 -22.12 -3.71
CA ARG A 297 3.12 -22.45 -2.33
C ARG A 297 2.11 -23.34 -1.61
N LEU A 298 0.81 -23.12 -1.83
CA LEU A 298 -0.29 -23.79 -1.12
C LEU A 298 -0.95 -24.91 -1.93
N GLN A 299 -0.47 -25.15 -3.15
CA GLN A 299 -0.93 -26.21 -4.04
C GLN A 299 -2.43 -26.09 -4.38
N CYS A 300 -2.89 -24.88 -4.66
CA CYS A 300 -4.29 -24.55 -4.99
C CYS A 300 -4.38 -23.70 -6.26
N ASP A 301 -5.58 -23.45 -6.78
CA ASP A 301 -5.76 -22.53 -7.91
C ASP A 301 -5.76 -21.06 -7.44
N SER A 302 -5.61 -20.13 -8.36
CA SER A 302 -5.69 -18.69 -8.05
C SER A 302 -6.57 -17.92 -9.00
N VAL A 303 -7.13 -16.82 -8.51
CA VAL A 303 -7.89 -15.83 -9.28
C VAL A 303 -7.31 -14.45 -9.01
N VAL A 304 -7.04 -13.67 -10.06
CA VAL A 304 -6.72 -12.24 -9.96
C VAL A 304 -7.93 -11.45 -10.43
N ILE A 305 -8.43 -10.56 -9.56
CA ILE A 305 -9.49 -9.62 -9.90
C ILE A 305 -8.89 -8.21 -9.88
N ASP A 306 -8.72 -7.62 -11.06
CA ASP A 306 -8.12 -6.29 -11.19
C ASP A 306 -8.69 -5.60 -12.45
N PRO A 307 -9.10 -4.32 -12.38
CA PRO A 307 -9.57 -3.60 -13.57
C PRO A 307 -8.47 -3.33 -14.59
N LEU A 308 -7.19 -3.54 -14.22
CA LEU A 308 -6.03 -3.30 -15.07
C LEU A 308 -5.35 -4.62 -15.41
N PHE A 309 -4.90 -4.71 -16.67
CA PHE A 309 -3.99 -5.75 -17.13
C PHE A 309 -2.62 -5.14 -17.39
N PRO A 310 -1.65 -5.30 -16.47
CA PRO A 310 -0.34 -4.70 -16.67
C PRO A 310 0.46 -5.37 -17.80
N ALA A 311 1.29 -4.58 -18.47
CA ALA A 311 2.23 -5.10 -19.46
C ALA A 311 3.18 -6.18 -18.88
N HIS A 312 3.53 -6.05 -17.60
CA HIS A 312 4.40 -6.96 -16.86
C HIS A 312 3.62 -8.00 -16.02
N SER A 313 2.46 -8.44 -16.49
CA SER A 313 1.69 -9.51 -15.84
C SER A 313 2.35 -10.89 -15.99
N ILE A 314 2.15 -11.76 -15.00
CA ILE A 314 2.61 -13.16 -15.03
C ILE A 314 2.02 -13.97 -16.19
N ASP A 315 0.83 -13.60 -16.65
CA ASP A 315 0.16 -14.25 -17.79
C ASP A 315 0.83 -13.97 -19.11
N CYS A 316 1.75 -13.00 -19.10
CA CYS A 316 2.43 -12.56 -20.28
C CYS A 316 3.68 -13.38 -20.54
N CYS A 317 3.88 -14.53 -19.89
CA CYS A 317 4.88 -15.51 -20.31
C CYS A 317 4.32 -16.42 -21.42
N PRO A 318 5.04 -16.64 -22.55
CA PRO A 318 6.39 -16.20 -22.85
C PRO A 318 6.35 -14.99 -23.79
N ARG A 319 6.03 -13.78 -23.30
CA ARG A 319 6.50 -12.59 -24.01
C ARG A 319 8.03 -12.69 -24.02
N PRO A 320 8.70 -12.22 -25.08
CA PRO A 320 10.14 -12.15 -25.13
C PRO A 320 10.59 -11.04 -24.18
N TRP A 321 10.52 -11.30 -22.88
CA TRP A 321 11.41 -10.66 -21.96
C TRP A 321 12.75 -11.28 -22.35
N PRO A 322 13.83 -10.50 -22.47
CA PRO A 322 15.13 -11.09 -22.64
C PRO A 322 15.35 -11.95 -21.39
N ASP A 323 15.04 -13.25 -21.48
CA ASP A 323 15.42 -14.19 -20.45
C ASP A 323 16.91 -14.01 -20.29
N THR A 324 17.39 -13.80 -19.07
CA THR A 324 18.82 -13.79 -18.82
C THR A 324 19.41 -15.07 -19.41
N ALA A 325 20.22 -14.92 -20.47
CA ALA A 325 20.76 -16.05 -21.25
C ALA A 325 21.50 -17.06 -20.37
N HIS A 326 21.97 -16.60 -19.21
CA HIS A 326 22.52 -17.41 -18.15
C HIS A 326 21.75 -17.14 -16.86
N ARG A 327 20.77 -18.00 -16.55
CA ARG A 327 20.16 -18.04 -15.24
C ARG A 327 21.08 -18.74 -14.24
N THR A 328 21.19 -18.15 -13.06
CA THR A 328 21.89 -18.73 -11.91
C THR A 328 21.07 -19.87 -11.31
N ARG A 329 19.73 -19.75 -11.33
CA ARG A 329 18.82 -20.78 -10.81
C ARG A 329 17.95 -21.38 -11.91
N PRO A 330 17.74 -22.71 -11.90
CA PRO A 330 16.87 -23.35 -12.87
C PRO A 330 15.47 -22.75 -12.85
N ALA A 331 15.00 -22.31 -14.03
CA ALA A 331 13.62 -21.89 -14.18
C ALA A 331 12.67 -23.08 -13.96
N THR A 332 11.59 -22.88 -13.21
CA THR A 332 10.55 -23.88 -13.04
C THR A 332 9.30 -23.47 -13.80
N ARG A 333 8.52 -24.44 -14.27
CA ARG A 333 7.23 -24.16 -14.90
C ARG A 333 6.17 -24.04 -13.81
N ARG A 334 5.35 -22.99 -13.89
CA ARG A 334 4.12 -22.85 -13.10
C ARG A 334 3.21 -24.06 -13.32
N GLN A 335 2.78 -24.69 -12.24
CA GLN A 335 1.92 -25.89 -12.23
C GLN A 335 0.47 -25.56 -11.92
N ARG A 336 0.22 -24.45 -11.20
CA ARG A 336 -1.09 -24.04 -10.72
C ARG A 336 -1.77 -23.06 -11.65
N ARG A 337 -3.09 -23.22 -11.80
CA ARG A 337 -3.88 -22.37 -12.69
C ARG A 337 -4.05 -20.99 -12.07
N LEU A 338 -3.99 -19.97 -12.92
CA LEU A 338 -4.31 -18.59 -12.56
C LEU A 338 -5.40 -18.12 -13.51
N HIS A 339 -6.53 -17.76 -12.93
CA HIS A 339 -7.66 -17.16 -13.61
C HIS A 339 -7.54 -15.65 -13.50
N ARG A 340 -7.95 -14.93 -14.55
CA ARG A 340 -7.96 -13.47 -14.53
C ARG A 340 -9.33 -12.93 -14.88
N THR A 341 -9.81 -12.04 -14.03
CA THR A 341 -11.03 -11.27 -14.23
C THR A 341 -10.66 -9.80 -14.32
N MET A 342 -10.71 -9.25 -15.53
CA MET A 342 -10.38 -7.84 -15.79
C MET A 342 -11.57 -6.93 -15.49
N ALA A 343 -11.84 -6.71 -14.22
CA ALA A 343 -12.96 -5.90 -13.76
C ALA A 343 -12.66 -5.26 -12.41
N SER A 344 -13.37 -4.18 -12.09
CA SER A 344 -13.40 -3.71 -10.71
C SER A 344 -14.09 -4.75 -9.85
N PHE A 345 -13.60 -4.98 -8.63
CA PHE A 345 -14.18 -6.00 -7.74
C PHE A 345 -15.69 -5.78 -7.49
N ARG A 346 -16.13 -4.51 -7.45
CA ARG A 346 -17.55 -4.14 -7.30
C ARG A 346 -18.47 -4.58 -8.45
N ASP A 347 -17.89 -4.85 -9.61
CA ASP A 347 -18.61 -5.25 -10.82
C ASP A 347 -18.52 -6.77 -11.03
N VAL A 348 -17.97 -7.52 -10.07
CA VAL A 348 -17.75 -8.96 -10.16
C VAL A 348 -18.72 -9.71 -9.25
N ARG A 349 -19.42 -10.68 -9.83
CA ARG A 349 -20.10 -11.71 -9.05
C ARG A 349 -19.11 -12.82 -8.71
N TRP A 350 -19.05 -13.21 -7.44
CA TRP A 350 -18.15 -14.27 -6.97
C TRP A 350 -18.32 -15.56 -7.77
N SER A 351 -19.56 -16.00 -7.98
CA SER A 351 -19.88 -17.25 -8.69
C SER A 351 -19.45 -17.27 -10.15
N ASP A 352 -19.25 -16.11 -10.78
CA ASP A 352 -18.78 -16.03 -12.16
C ASP A 352 -17.25 -16.04 -12.26
N ALA A 353 -16.56 -15.53 -11.24
CA ALA A 353 -15.11 -15.30 -11.28
C ALA A 353 -14.29 -16.31 -10.48
N VAL A 354 -14.85 -16.88 -9.42
CA VAL A 354 -14.13 -17.74 -8.48
C VAL A 354 -14.67 -19.17 -8.57
N PRO A 355 -13.86 -20.15 -9.04
CA PRO A 355 -14.33 -21.52 -9.30
C PRO A 355 -14.46 -22.38 -8.03
N ALA A 356 -14.42 -21.77 -6.84
CA ALA A 356 -14.42 -22.44 -5.56
C ALA A 356 -15.42 -21.81 -4.59
N ALA A 357 -15.96 -22.64 -3.68
CA ALA A 357 -16.87 -22.18 -2.65
C ALA A 357 -16.15 -21.21 -1.68
N PRO A 358 -16.79 -20.12 -1.22
CA PRO A 358 -16.18 -19.16 -0.30
C PRO A 358 -15.51 -19.81 0.92
N ALA A 359 -16.16 -20.82 1.51
CA ALA A 359 -15.64 -21.58 2.65
C ALA A 359 -14.34 -22.36 2.37
N ARG A 360 -13.93 -22.52 1.09
CA ARG A 360 -12.69 -23.20 0.65
C ARG A 360 -11.72 -22.23 -0.05
N THR A 361 -11.89 -20.93 0.20
CA THR A 361 -11.05 -19.89 -0.39
C THR A 361 -10.37 -19.01 0.64
N ALA A 362 -9.25 -18.43 0.22
CA ALA A 362 -8.59 -17.35 0.91
C ALA A 362 -8.54 -16.12 -0.01
N LEU A 363 -8.77 -14.94 0.55
CA LEU A 363 -8.60 -13.67 -0.15
C LEU A 363 -7.38 -12.92 0.35
N ILE A 364 -6.52 -12.54 -0.58
CA ILE A 364 -5.31 -11.76 -0.34
C ILE A 364 -5.41 -10.42 -1.07
N ALA A 365 -4.71 -9.40 -0.56
CA ALA A 365 -4.70 -8.09 -1.20
C ALA A 365 -3.42 -7.30 -0.88
N LYS A 366 -2.61 -7.01 -1.90
CA LYS A 366 -1.40 -6.16 -1.82
C LYS A 366 -1.22 -5.35 -3.12
N HIS A 367 -1.12 -4.03 -3.09
CA HIS A 367 -1.51 -3.13 -2.02
C HIS A 367 -2.86 -2.54 -2.38
N LEU A 368 -3.93 -3.13 -1.82
CA LEU A 368 -5.25 -2.59 -2.06
C LEU A 368 -5.40 -1.26 -1.32
N CYS A 369 -5.92 -0.25 -2.01
CA CYS A 369 -6.18 1.05 -1.42
C CYS A 369 -7.13 0.88 -0.22
N GLY A 370 -7.06 1.79 0.76
CA GLY A 370 -7.90 1.69 1.95
C GLY A 370 -9.38 1.55 1.60
N SER A 371 -9.91 2.42 0.73
CA SER A 371 -11.27 2.32 0.20
C SER A 371 -11.54 1.06 -0.61
N GLY A 372 -10.53 0.52 -1.31
CA GLY A 372 -10.65 -0.73 -2.05
C GLY A 372 -10.88 -1.93 -1.13
N VAL A 373 -10.24 -1.96 0.04
CA VAL A 373 -10.48 -3.01 1.05
C VAL A 373 -11.92 -2.97 1.53
N ASP A 374 -12.43 -1.78 1.85
CA ASP A 374 -13.80 -1.63 2.34
C ASP A 374 -14.83 -2.01 1.26
N GLU A 375 -14.60 -1.61 0.00
CA GLU A 375 -15.42 -2.00 -1.15
C GLU A 375 -15.45 -3.53 -1.32
N VAL A 376 -14.30 -4.20 -1.30
CA VAL A 376 -14.22 -5.66 -1.40
C VAL A 376 -15.03 -6.33 -0.30
N LEU A 377 -14.88 -5.90 0.96
CA LEU A 377 -15.60 -6.50 2.08
C LEU A 377 -17.13 -6.32 1.96
N ARG A 378 -17.59 -5.11 1.60
CA ARG A 378 -19.02 -4.83 1.38
C ARG A 378 -19.60 -5.70 0.27
N GLN A 379 -18.86 -5.87 -0.82
CA GLN A 379 -19.32 -6.66 -1.97
C GLN A 379 -19.39 -8.16 -1.64
N LEU A 380 -18.43 -8.67 -0.86
CA LEU A 380 -18.47 -10.05 -0.38
C LEU A 380 -19.63 -10.29 0.60
N GLU A 381 -19.91 -9.34 1.49
CA GLU A 381 -21.06 -9.38 2.40
C GLU A 381 -22.38 -9.36 1.61
N ALA A 382 -22.52 -8.43 0.66
CA ALA A 382 -23.73 -8.29 -0.15
C ALA A 382 -24.04 -9.54 -1.01
N GLN A 383 -23.01 -10.32 -1.35
CA GLN A 383 -23.13 -11.55 -2.12
C GLN A 383 -23.13 -12.82 -1.25
N ASP A 384 -23.10 -12.68 0.09
CA ASP A 384 -22.96 -13.78 1.06
C ASP A 384 -21.82 -14.75 0.72
N CYS A 385 -20.70 -14.20 0.26
CA CYS A 385 -19.56 -14.96 -0.26
C CYS A 385 -18.25 -14.64 0.45
N LEU A 386 -18.34 -14.28 1.74
CA LEU A 386 -17.16 -14.04 2.56
C LEU A 386 -16.27 -15.32 2.58
N PRO A 387 -14.98 -15.23 2.23
CA PRO A 387 -14.05 -16.36 2.14
C PRO A 387 -13.78 -17.02 3.50
N ARG A 388 -13.00 -18.10 3.56
CA ARG A 388 -12.61 -18.70 4.86
C ARG A 388 -11.54 -17.86 5.55
N ILE A 389 -10.62 -17.31 4.77
CA ILE A 389 -9.41 -16.62 5.24
C ILE A 389 -9.25 -15.28 4.50
N PHE A 390 -8.77 -14.26 5.21
CA PHE A 390 -8.32 -13.00 4.67
C PHE A 390 -6.86 -12.72 5.07
N VAL A 391 -6.06 -12.20 4.14
CA VAL A 391 -4.73 -11.60 4.40
C VAL A 391 -4.63 -10.27 3.64
N LEU A 392 -4.90 -9.17 4.34
CA LEU A 392 -5.11 -7.85 3.73
C LEU A 392 -3.99 -6.89 4.15
N ALA A 393 -3.26 -6.33 3.19
CA ALA A 393 -2.20 -5.34 3.41
C ALA A 393 -2.60 -3.96 2.84
N PRO A 394 -3.51 -3.21 3.51
CA PRO A 394 -3.97 -1.89 3.04
C PRO A 394 -2.85 -0.84 3.07
N CYS A 395 -2.83 0.08 2.08
CA CYS A 395 -1.78 1.11 2.02
C CYS A 395 -2.28 2.57 1.93
N CYS A 396 -3.17 2.88 0.99
CA CYS A 396 -3.59 4.25 0.68
C CYS A 396 -4.80 4.68 1.50
N PHE A 397 -4.64 4.79 2.82
CA PHE A 397 -5.69 5.22 3.74
C PHE A 397 -6.22 6.63 3.43
N HIS A 398 -5.41 7.49 2.82
CA HIS A 398 -5.82 8.83 2.40
C HIS A 398 -6.98 8.80 1.37
N LYS A 399 -7.24 7.65 0.73
CA LYS A 399 -8.35 7.45 -0.21
C LYS A 399 -9.61 6.89 0.43
N CYS A 400 -9.60 6.55 1.73
CA CYS A 400 -10.82 6.13 2.42
C CYS A 400 -11.83 7.29 2.44
N SER A 401 -13.09 6.96 2.24
CA SER A 401 -14.22 7.88 2.42
C SER A 401 -15.22 7.28 3.40
N LEU A 402 -15.95 8.13 4.10
CA LEU A 402 -16.85 7.70 5.18
C LEU A 402 -18.02 6.87 4.65
N ASP A 403 -18.52 7.19 3.45
CA ASP A 403 -19.65 6.54 2.79
C ASP A 403 -19.36 5.11 2.36
N THR A 404 -18.11 4.80 2.02
CA THR A 404 -17.69 3.44 1.62
C THR A 404 -17.01 2.68 2.75
N TYR A 405 -16.63 3.35 3.84
CA TYR A 405 -15.95 2.71 4.96
C TYR A 405 -16.85 1.65 5.60
N ILE A 406 -16.27 0.51 5.98
CA ILE A 406 -17.04 -0.67 6.39
C ILE A 406 -17.72 -0.55 7.76
N ASN A 407 -17.25 0.37 8.61
CA ASN A 407 -17.73 0.51 10.00
C ASN A 407 -17.85 1.98 10.43
N PRO A 408 -18.73 2.76 9.76
CA PRO A 408 -18.89 4.19 10.05
C PRO A 408 -19.40 4.44 11.48
N GLU A 409 -20.16 3.53 12.07
CA GLU A 409 -20.67 3.65 13.44
C GLU A 409 -19.54 3.68 14.46
N PHE A 410 -18.51 2.84 14.27
CA PHE A 410 -17.35 2.81 15.16
C PHE A 410 -16.59 4.14 15.16
N VAL A 411 -16.28 4.70 13.98
CA VAL A 411 -15.54 5.97 13.91
C VAL A 411 -16.41 7.15 14.36
N SER A 412 -17.72 7.08 14.15
CA SER A 412 -18.66 8.06 14.68
C SER A 412 -18.71 8.01 16.22
N ALA A 413 -18.80 6.82 16.81
CA ALA A 413 -18.82 6.64 18.26
C ALA A 413 -17.48 7.02 18.93
N LEU A 414 -16.36 6.62 18.33
CA LEU A 414 -15.03 6.85 18.90
C LEU A 414 -14.58 8.31 18.77
N LEU A 415 -14.80 8.92 17.59
CA LEU A 415 -14.21 10.23 17.26
C LEU A 415 -15.27 11.34 17.15
N GLY A 416 -16.56 11.05 17.36
CA GLY A 416 -17.64 12.00 17.10
C GLY A 416 -17.75 12.38 15.62
N LEU A 417 -17.21 11.57 14.72
CA LEU A 417 -17.11 11.85 13.29
C LEU A 417 -18.32 11.28 12.53
N SER A 418 -19.35 12.09 12.34
CA SER A 418 -20.52 11.74 11.51
C SER A 418 -20.47 12.34 10.10
N ALA A 419 -19.49 13.21 9.81
CA ALA A 419 -19.43 13.97 8.57
C ALA A 419 -18.31 13.54 7.63
N ALA A 420 -18.64 13.36 6.34
CA ALA A 420 -17.69 12.91 5.31
C ALA A 420 -16.46 13.81 5.18
N ASP A 421 -16.65 15.13 5.18
CA ASP A 421 -15.54 16.10 5.13
C ASP A 421 -14.60 16.00 6.34
N ALA A 422 -15.17 15.64 7.49
CA ALA A 422 -14.42 15.51 8.72
C ALA A 422 -13.50 14.28 8.65
N PHE A 423 -14.06 13.16 8.23
CA PHE A 423 -13.34 11.92 7.96
C PHE A 423 -12.26 12.11 6.88
N HIS A 424 -12.57 12.77 5.76
CA HIS A 424 -11.59 13.01 4.70
C HIS A 424 -10.39 13.84 5.19
N ARG A 425 -10.61 14.89 6.00
CA ARG A 425 -9.50 15.66 6.60
C ARG A 425 -8.62 14.79 7.50
N LEU A 426 -9.21 13.85 8.25
CA LEU A 426 -8.46 12.88 9.04
C LEU A 426 -7.63 11.95 8.15
N MET A 427 -8.23 11.40 7.09
CA MET A 427 -7.54 10.52 6.15
C MET A 427 -6.36 11.21 5.46
N ARG A 428 -6.46 12.52 5.19
CA ARG A 428 -5.33 13.31 4.66
C ARG A 428 -4.11 13.35 5.58
N LEU A 429 -4.23 13.08 6.88
CA LEU A 429 -3.07 12.94 7.76
C LEU A 429 -2.23 11.69 7.43
N THR A 430 -2.80 10.72 6.71
CA THR A 430 -2.10 9.53 6.22
C THR A 430 -1.46 9.73 4.84
N ASP A 431 -1.63 10.91 4.22
CA ASP A 431 -0.93 11.34 3.00
C ASP A 431 0.53 11.75 3.30
N TRP A 432 1.19 10.90 4.08
CA TRP A 432 2.58 10.96 4.48
C TRP A 432 3.25 9.67 3.98
N ASN A 433 3.33 9.48 2.66
CA ASN A 433 4.05 8.35 2.09
C ASN A 433 5.54 8.71 1.93
N ALA A 434 6.28 8.76 3.05
CA ALA A 434 7.73 8.75 3.00
C ALA A 434 8.21 7.37 2.57
N SER A 435 8.78 7.23 1.38
CA SER A 435 9.45 5.98 1.04
C SER A 435 10.68 5.78 1.93
N VAL A 436 11.12 4.54 2.15
CA VAL A 436 12.30 4.24 2.99
C VAL A 436 13.54 5.03 2.52
N HIS A 437 13.76 5.14 1.22
CA HIS A 437 14.84 5.98 0.66
C HIS A 437 14.74 7.45 1.05
N GLN A 438 13.54 8.04 1.04
CA GLN A 438 13.36 9.42 1.50
C GLN A 438 13.72 9.58 2.98
N ARG A 439 13.60 8.51 3.78
CA ARG A 439 14.05 8.49 5.19
C ARG A 439 15.57 8.31 5.30
N LEU A 440 16.14 7.39 4.52
CA LEU A 440 17.57 7.05 4.56
C LEU A 440 18.48 8.15 4.02
N GLN A 441 18.03 8.99 3.08
CA GLN A 441 18.84 10.11 2.56
C GLN A 441 19.00 11.27 3.56
N GLY A 442 18.36 11.21 4.72
CA GLY A 442 18.65 12.08 5.87
C GLY A 442 18.37 13.59 5.70
N THR A 443 18.16 14.11 4.48
CA THR A 443 18.07 15.57 4.27
C THR A 443 17.37 15.99 2.96
N ALA A 444 16.83 17.22 3.03
CA ALA A 444 16.33 18.15 2.01
C ALA A 444 14.96 17.87 1.34
N PRO A 445 14.00 18.82 1.41
CA PRO A 445 12.80 18.75 0.60
C PRO A 445 13.23 18.73 -0.87
N SER A 446 12.91 17.65 -1.59
CA SER A 446 13.03 17.68 -3.05
C SER A 446 12.27 18.90 -3.55
N ALA A 447 12.84 19.60 -4.54
CA ALA A 447 12.28 20.82 -5.10
C ALA A 447 10.87 20.66 -5.71
N SER A 448 10.27 19.47 -5.66
CA SER A 448 8.93 19.15 -6.14
C SER A 448 7.95 18.63 -5.07
N VAL A 449 8.34 18.45 -3.79
CA VAL A 449 7.35 18.19 -2.74
C VAL A 449 6.57 19.48 -2.50
N SER A 450 5.30 19.51 -2.91
CA SER A 450 4.47 20.69 -2.71
C SER A 450 4.52 21.11 -1.23
N LYS A 451 4.74 22.42 -0.97
CA LYS A 451 4.69 23.05 0.37
C LYS A 451 3.33 22.92 1.09
N LYS A 452 2.45 22.02 0.61
CA LYS A 452 1.12 21.69 1.12
C LYS A 452 1.09 20.35 1.87
N SER A 453 2.20 19.61 1.92
CA SER A 453 2.23 18.33 2.63
C SER A 453 2.10 18.55 4.13
N VAL A 454 1.32 17.68 4.80
CA VAL A 454 1.11 17.64 6.25
C VAL A 454 2.44 17.62 7.03
N ARG A 455 3.54 17.22 6.35
CA ARG A 455 4.92 17.22 6.85
C ARG A 455 5.35 18.45 7.63
N HIS A 456 4.89 19.62 7.22
CA HIS A 456 5.36 20.90 7.76
C HIS A 456 4.42 21.48 8.81
N PHE A 457 3.34 20.77 9.11
CA PHE A 457 2.21 21.29 9.85
C PHE A 457 1.91 20.52 11.13
N VAL A 458 2.47 19.31 11.26
CA VAL A 458 2.24 18.44 12.40
C VAL A 458 3.57 17.90 12.89
N SER A 459 3.79 18.05 14.18
CA SER A 459 4.87 17.42 14.92
C SER A 459 4.70 15.89 14.93
N CYS A 460 5.68 15.13 14.43
CA CYS A 460 5.63 13.67 14.28
C CYS A 460 4.52 13.13 13.34
N PRO A 461 4.58 13.46 12.04
CA PRO A 461 3.57 13.04 11.06
C PRO A 461 3.48 11.52 10.90
N GLU A 462 4.58 10.76 11.09
CA GLU A 462 4.56 9.29 11.08
C GLU A 462 3.67 8.72 12.18
N GLY A 463 3.81 9.24 13.41
CA GLY A 463 3.04 8.77 14.56
C GLY A 463 1.54 9.02 14.37
N ILE A 464 1.20 10.21 13.87
CA ILE A 464 -0.19 10.60 13.58
C ILE A 464 -0.77 9.75 12.45
N ALA A 465 -0.05 9.58 11.33
CA ALA A 465 -0.50 8.72 10.23
C ALA A 465 -0.78 7.30 10.72
N ALA A 466 0.15 6.71 11.49
CA ALA A 466 -0.01 5.37 12.06
C ALA A 466 -1.24 5.26 12.99
N SER A 467 -1.60 6.34 13.70
CA SER A 467 -2.78 6.38 14.58
C SER A 467 -4.08 6.38 13.79
N VAL A 468 -4.17 7.20 12.75
CA VAL A 468 -5.33 7.20 11.85
C VAL A 468 -5.50 5.82 11.20
N GLU A 469 -4.40 5.23 10.72
CA GLU A 469 -4.41 3.91 10.09
C GLU A 469 -4.90 2.82 11.03
N ALA A 470 -4.49 2.83 12.30
CA ALA A 470 -4.98 1.84 13.26
C ALA A 470 -6.45 2.04 13.63
N VAL A 471 -6.93 3.27 13.78
CA VAL A 471 -8.36 3.51 14.03
C VAL A 471 -9.20 2.92 12.90
N VAL A 472 -8.87 3.25 11.64
CA VAL A 472 -9.57 2.70 10.47
C VAL A 472 -9.45 1.18 10.39
N THR A 473 -8.26 0.65 10.69
CA THR A 473 -8.04 -0.80 10.65
C THR A 473 -8.81 -1.52 11.76
N TYR A 474 -8.89 -0.95 12.96
CA TYR A 474 -9.61 -1.55 14.07
C TYR A 474 -11.13 -1.59 13.83
N GLY A 475 -11.70 -0.59 13.18
CA GLY A 475 -13.10 -0.68 12.76
C GLY A 475 -13.33 -1.84 11.78
N ARG A 476 -12.37 -2.15 10.89
CA ARG A 476 -12.42 -3.36 10.04
C ARG A 476 -12.30 -4.65 10.86
N VAL A 477 -11.43 -4.66 11.89
CA VAL A 477 -11.31 -5.78 12.83
C VAL A 477 -12.65 -6.06 13.51
N GLN A 478 -13.28 -5.04 14.09
CA GLN A 478 -14.58 -5.19 14.76
C GLN A 478 -15.69 -5.64 13.81
N TRP A 479 -15.66 -5.17 12.56
CA TRP A 479 -16.62 -5.62 11.56
C TRP A 479 -16.41 -7.10 11.22
N LEU A 480 -15.17 -7.55 11.01
CA LEU A 480 -14.84 -8.96 10.75
C LEU A 480 -15.19 -9.86 11.95
N GLN A 481 -14.90 -9.41 13.17
CA GLN A 481 -15.26 -10.15 14.40
C GLN A 481 -16.78 -10.35 14.53
N ARG A 482 -17.59 -9.35 14.16
CA ARG A 482 -19.06 -9.49 14.08
C ARG A 482 -19.51 -10.53 13.07
N HIS A 483 -18.67 -10.81 12.06
CA HIS A 483 -18.89 -11.86 11.05
C HIS A 483 -18.25 -13.21 11.43
N GLY A 484 -17.90 -13.40 12.71
CA GLY A 484 -17.39 -14.67 13.24
C GLY A 484 -15.92 -14.96 12.93
N TYR A 485 -15.16 -13.96 12.47
CA TYR A 485 -13.73 -14.14 12.25
C TYR A 485 -12.93 -13.97 13.54
N VAL A 486 -11.95 -14.84 13.72
CA VAL A 486 -10.79 -14.56 14.56
C VAL A 486 -9.84 -13.68 13.75
N VAL A 487 -9.50 -12.51 14.29
CA VAL A 487 -8.72 -11.49 13.58
C VAL A 487 -7.43 -11.20 14.33
N ARG A 488 -6.33 -11.10 13.59
CA ARG A 488 -5.00 -10.69 14.05
C ARG A 488 -4.51 -9.53 13.22
N LEU A 489 -3.93 -8.53 13.90
CA LEU A 489 -3.16 -7.49 13.26
C LEU A 489 -1.69 -7.79 13.50
N VAL A 490 -0.90 -7.87 12.43
CA VAL A 490 0.49 -8.29 12.48
C VAL A 490 1.40 -7.32 11.76
N GLU A 491 2.64 -7.20 12.25
CA GLU A 491 3.73 -6.60 11.51
C GLU A 491 4.32 -7.66 10.57
N TYR A 492 3.91 -7.64 9.29
CA TYR A 492 4.25 -8.72 8.34
C TYR A 492 5.63 -8.54 7.70
N VAL A 493 6.16 -7.32 7.68
CA VAL A 493 7.52 -7.01 7.22
C VAL A 493 8.12 -5.92 8.10
N LEU A 494 9.44 -5.78 8.06
CA LEU A 494 10.09 -4.67 8.75
C LEU A 494 9.72 -3.31 8.12
N ASN A 495 9.68 -2.29 8.96
CA ASN A 495 9.46 -0.90 8.55
C ASN A 495 10.52 -0.39 7.53
N CYS A 496 11.69 -1.03 7.44
CA CYS A 496 12.69 -0.73 6.41
C CYS A 496 12.29 -1.24 5.00
N VAL A 497 11.34 -2.16 4.89
CA VAL A 497 10.78 -2.61 3.60
C VAL A 497 9.70 -1.63 3.14
N THR A 498 8.71 -1.38 3.99
CA THR A 498 7.64 -0.42 3.75
C THR A 498 7.16 0.18 5.08
N PRO A 499 6.79 1.48 5.14
CA PRO A 499 6.11 2.02 6.32
C PRO A 499 4.67 1.51 6.47
N LYS A 500 4.09 0.91 5.42
CA LYS A 500 2.77 0.26 5.43
C LYS A 500 2.93 -1.22 5.72
N ASN A 501 3.60 -1.54 6.82
CA ASN A 501 4.02 -2.89 7.18
C ASN A 501 3.04 -3.66 8.09
N ARG A 502 1.78 -3.22 8.13
CA ARG A 502 0.73 -3.87 8.91
C ARG A 502 -0.18 -4.66 7.99
N CYS A 503 -0.50 -5.87 8.42
CA CYS A 503 -1.41 -6.77 7.71
C CYS A 503 -2.53 -7.19 8.66
N LEU A 504 -3.75 -7.24 8.13
CA LEU A 504 -4.90 -7.84 8.78
C LEU A 504 -5.03 -9.28 8.31
N VAL A 505 -4.95 -10.22 9.24
CA VAL A 505 -5.15 -11.64 9.00
C VAL A 505 -6.42 -12.05 9.73
N ALA A 506 -7.39 -12.61 9.01
CA ALA A 506 -8.63 -13.07 9.60
C ALA A 506 -8.97 -14.46 9.10
N TYR A 507 -9.50 -15.32 9.97
CA TYR A 507 -10.01 -16.63 9.58
C TYR A 507 -11.24 -16.97 10.41
N ARG A 508 -12.17 -17.73 9.83
CA ARG A 508 -13.23 -18.36 10.61
C ARG A 508 -12.72 -19.72 11.14
N PRO A 509 -12.94 -20.04 12.42
CA PRO A 509 -12.54 -21.32 13.01
C PRO A 509 -13.48 -22.46 12.61
#